data_AF-A0A9J6GAK8-F1
#
_entry.id   AF-A0A9J6GAK8-F1
#
_cell.length_a   1.000
_cell.length_b   1.000
_cell.length_c   1.000
_cell.angle_alpha   90.00
_cell.angle_beta   90.00
_cell.angle_gamma   90.00
#
_symmetry.space_group_name_H-M   'P 1'
#
loop_
_entity.id
_entity.type
_entity.pdbx_description
1 polymer ?
#
loop_
_entity_poly.entity_id
_entity_poly.type
_entity_poly.pdbx_seq_one_letter_code
_entity_poly.pdbx_strand_id
1 'polypeptide(L)'
;MRVPAGSREPAGRTWATRPTWGLHLNPRFDTSPRSVVLNSRDQDRWQQEVQVPADKCPFMAGAPFEIQVHCQEDKYRVLVNGCFLADFPHRIDCTRVDYVCVDGSVLVDRVVFA
;
A
#
# COMPACT_ATOMS: atom_id res chain seq x y z
N MET A 1 14.64 2.68 7.03
CA MET A 1 16.00 3.23 6.82
C MET A 1 16.08 4.61 7.46
N ARG A 2 17.01 4.87 8.41
CA ARG A 2 17.25 6.24 8.96
C ARG A 2 18.43 6.86 8.21
N VAL A 3 18.29 8.10 7.74
CA VAL A 3 19.37 8.86 7.11
C VAL A 3 20.20 9.55 8.20
N PRO A 4 21.55 9.58 8.12
CA PRO A 4 22.40 10.24 9.10
C PRO A 4 22.24 11.77 9.07
N ALA A 5 22.38 12.41 10.22
CA ALA A 5 22.38 13.87 10.31
C ALA A 5 23.61 14.46 9.60
N GLY A 6 23.40 15.27 8.56
CA GLY A 6 24.47 16.10 7.97
C GLY A 6 24.54 16.18 6.44
N SER A 7 23.72 15.46 5.66
CA SER A 7 23.73 15.62 4.20
C SER A 7 23.02 16.91 3.79
N ARG A 8 23.74 17.80 3.10
CA ARG A 8 23.21 19.05 2.54
C ARG A 8 22.18 18.76 1.45
N GLU A 9 20.99 19.34 1.60
CA GLU A 9 19.83 19.21 0.69
C GLU A 9 20.11 19.79 -0.71
N PRO A 10 19.63 19.16 -1.80
CA PRO A 10 19.45 19.84 -3.07
C PRO A 10 18.36 20.92 -2.91
N ALA A 11 18.57 22.10 -3.51
CA ALA A 11 17.60 23.18 -3.43
C ALA A 11 16.22 22.74 -3.94
N GLY A 12 15.21 22.74 -3.06
CA GLY A 12 13.79 22.58 -3.42
C GLY A 12 13.07 21.33 -2.93
N ARG A 13 13.76 20.34 -2.34
CA ARG A 13 13.10 19.24 -1.62
C ARG A 13 13.40 19.39 -0.14
N THR A 14 12.38 19.62 0.68
CA THR A 14 12.49 19.49 2.13
C THR A 14 12.23 18.03 2.49
N TRP A 15 13.17 17.35 3.16
CA TRP A 15 12.90 16.03 3.78
C TRP A 15 11.85 16.07 4.91
N ALA A 16 11.24 17.24 5.15
CA ALA A 16 10.16 17.45 6.09
C ALA A 16 8.77 17.02 5.56
N THR A 17 8.68 16.43 4.37
CA THR A 17 7.41 15.84 3.92
C THR A 17 7.17 14.55 4.69
N ARG A 18 6.21 14.60 5.63
CA ARG A 18 5.71 13.40 6.31
C ARG A 18 5.27 12.39 5.25
N PRO A 19 5.66 11.11 5.36
CA PRO A 19 5.37 10.13 4.31
C PRO A 19 3.86 10.00 4.12
N THR A 20 3.42 10.27 2.90
CA THR A 20 2.04 10.15 2.46
C THR A 20 1.88 8.81 1.74
N TRP A 21 0.84 8.06 2.09
CA TRP A 21 0.50 6.76 1.52
C TRP A 21 -0.87 6.87 0.86
N GLY A 22 -0.90 6.92 -0.47
CA GLY A 22 -2.14 6.93 -1.25
C GLY A 22 -2.98 5.67 -1.00
N LEU A 23 -2.31 4.52 -0.97
CA LEU A 23 -2.87 3.22 -0.64
C LEU A 23 -1.91 2.47 0.29
N HIS A 24 -2.44 1.93 1.38
CA HIS A 24 -1.82 0.92 2.22
C HIS A 24 -2.70 -0.33 2.19
N LEU A 25 -2.15 -1.43 1.68
CA LEU A 25 -2.81 -2.75 1.62
C LEU A 25 -2.14 -3.66 2.65
N ASN A 26 -2.92 -4.14 3.62
CA ASN A 26 -2.41 -4.93 4.73
C ASN A 26 -3.22 -6.22 4.94
N PRO A 27 -2.73 -7.36 4.42
CA PRO A 27 -3.23 -8.68 4.80
C PRO A 27 -2.84 -8.96 6.26
N ARG A 28 -3.82 -9.18 7.13
CA ARG A 28 -3.67 -9.48 8.55
C ARG A 28 -3.94 -10.97 8.77
N PHE A 29 -2.89 -11.70 9.14
CA PHE A 29 -2.95 -13.14 9.43
C PHE A 29 -3.17 -13.45 10.91
N ASP A 30 -3.03 -12.45 11.77
CA ASP A 30 -3.23 -12.49 13.23
C ASP A 30 -4.70 -12.29 13.64
N THR A 31 -5.59 -12.07 12.69
CA THR A 31 -7.04 -11.99 12.90
C THR A 31 -7.75 -13.31 12.61
N SER A 32 -8.84 -13.58 13.32
CA SER A 32 -9.73 -14.72 13.07
C SER A 32 -11.18 -14.21 12.92
N PRO A 33 -11.77 -14.26 11.71
CA PRO A 33 -11.15 -14.72 10.46
C PRO A 33 -10.07 -13.75 9.95
N ARG A 34 -9.15 -14.27 9.11
CA ARG A 34 -8.12 -13.44 8.43
C ARG A 34 -8.78 -12.32 7.65
N SER A 35 -8.12 -11.16 7.58
CA SER A 35 -8.68 -9.98 6.92
C SER A 35 -7.66 -9.27 6.05
N VAL A 36 -8.14 -8.45 5.12
CA VAL A 36 -7.33 -7.47 4.40
C VAL A 36 -7.88 -6.09 4.73
N VAL A 37 -7.00 -5.20 5.19
CA VAL A 37 -7.34 -3.83 5.51
C VAL A 37 -6.67 -2.90 4.52
N LEU A 38 -7.45 -1.97 3.97
CA LEU A 38 -7.01 -0.90 3.09
C LEU A 38 -7.10 0.43 3.83
N ASN A 39 -6.11 1.29 3.66
CA ASN A 39 -6.15 2.64 4.23
C ASN A 39 -5.31 3.62 3.40
N SER A 40 -5.34 4.89 3.78
CA SER A 40 -4.38 5.91 3.38
C SER A 40 -3.78 6.53 4.63
N ARG A 41 -2.61 7.14 4.50
CA ARG A 41 -1.98 7.89 5.58
C ARG A 41 -1.47 9.21 5.05
N ASP A 42 -1.90 10.30 5.68
CA ASP A 42 -1.53 11.65 5.30
C ASP A 42 -1.09 12.43 6.54
N GLN A 43 -0.02 13.20 6.41
CA GLN A 43 0.60 13.94 7.51
C GLN A 43 0.85 13.07 8.77
N ASP A 44 1.32 11.84 8.57
CA ASP A 44 1.53 10.80 9.58
C ASP A 44 0.27 10.21 10.24
N ARG A 45 -0.93 10.60 9.82
CA ARG A 45 -2.19 10.08 10.38
C ARG A 45 -2.86 9.07 9.44
N TRP A 46 -3.16 7.89 9.98
CA TRP A 46 -4.04 6.93 9.34
C TRP A 46 -5.44 7.50 9.20
N GLN A 47 -6.07 7.21 8.06
CA GLN A 47 -7.47 7.59 7.80
C GLN A 47 -8.41 6.44 8.20
N GLN A 48 -9.68 6.51 7.81
CA GLN A 48 -10.66 5.45 8.08
C GLN A 48 -10.26 4.13 7.41
N GLU A 49 -10.12 3.05 8.17
CA GLU A 49 -9.87 1.71 7.61
C GLU A 49 -11.04 1.24 6.73
N VAL A 50 -10.73 0.52 5.65
CA VAL A 50 -11.68 -0.22 4.84
C VAL A 50 -11.29 -1.69 4.91
N GLN A 51 -12.15 -2.52 5.49
CA GLN A 51 -11.91 -3.95 5.60
C GLN A 51 -12.59 -4.68 4.44
N VAL A 52 -11.83 -5.52 3.74
CA VAL A 52 -12.37 -6.47 2.76
C VAL A 52 -13.13 -7.58 3.51
N PRO A 53 -14.32 -8.02 3.03
CA PRO A 53 -15.04 -9.16 3.60
C PRO A 53 -14.12 -10.39 3.75
N ALA A 54 -14.21 -11.06 4.90
CA ALA A 54 -13.26 -12.12 5.26
C ALA A 54 -13.32 -13.33 4.32
N ASP A 55 -14.50 -13.63 3.78
CA ASP A 55 -14.75 -14.66 2.75
C ASP A 55 -14.06 -14.36 1.41
N LYS A 56 -13.63 -13.10 1.20
CA LYS A 56 -12.89 -12.66 0.02
C LYS A 56 -11.39 -12.52 0.25
N CYS A 57 -10.87 -12.89 1.44
CA CYS A 57 -9.44 -12.82 1.72
C CYS A 57 -8.68 -13.84 0.86
N PRO A 58 -7.84 -13.41 -0.12
CA PRO A 58 -7.19 -14.32 -1.06
C PRO A 58 -5.85 -14.86 -0.54
N PHE A 59 -5.40 -14.41 0.64
CA PHE A 59 -4.07 -14.69 1.15
C PHE A 59 -4.05 -15.94 2.04
N MET A 60 -3.06 -16.79 1.80
CA MET A 60 -2.77 -17.98 2.59
C MET A 60 -1.27 -17.99 2.94
N ALA A 61 -0.96 -18.27 4.20
CA ALA A 61 0.43 -18.28 4.66
C ALA A 61 1.23 -19.36 3.93
N GLY A 62 2.41 -19.00 3.42
CA GLY A 62 3.29 -19.90 2.66
C GLY A 62 2.90 -20.11 1.20
N ALA A 63 1.73 -19.64 0.75
CA ALA A 63 1.34 -19.71 -0.66
C ALA A 63 1.85 -18.49 -1.44
N PRO A 64 2.30 -18.67 -2.70
CA PRO A 64 2.63 -17.55 -3.57
C PRO A 64 1.38 -16.75 -3.93
N PHE A 65 1.57 -15.46 -4.20
CA PHE A 65 0.50 -14.57 -4.64
C PHE A 65 1.06 -13.49 -5.59
N GLU A 66 0.19 -12.96 -6.43
CA GLU A 66 0.44 -11.78 -7.25
C GLU A 66 -0.52 -10.67 -6.84
N ILE A 67 -0.01 -9.45 -6.60
CA ILE A 67 -0.82 -8.25 -6.38
C ILE A 67 -0.66 -7.35 -7.59
N GLN A 68 -1.78 -6.96 -8.20
CA GLN A 68 -1.83 -5.96 -9.25
C GLN A 68 -2.57 -4.74 -8.73
N VAL A 69 -1.95 -3.57 -8.83
CA VAL A 69 -2.55 -2.29 -8.45
C VAL A 69 -2.62 -1.41 -9.69
N HIS A 70 -3.84 -1.20 -10.18
CA HIS A 70 -4.08 -0.29 -11.30
C HIS A 70 -4.49 1.07 -10.74
N CYS A 71 -3.67 2.10 -10.99
CA CYS A 71 -4.04 3.47 -10.71
C CYS A 71 -4.95 3.98 -11.84
N GLN A 72 -6.26 3.99 -11.59
CA GLN A 72 -7.25 4.58 -12.50
C GLN A 72 -7.46 6.06 -12.15
N GLU A 73 -8.30 6.77 -12.92
CA GLU A 73 -8.55 8.20 -12.72
C GLU A 73 -9.08 8.54 -11.33
N ASP A 74 -9.98 7.71 -10.78
CA ASP A 74 -10.71 7.97 -9.53
C ASP A 74 -10.36 7.01 -8.38
N LYS A 75 -9.63 5.91 -8.65
CA LYS A 75 -9.34 4.87 -7.66
C LYS A 75 -8.06 4.09 -7.93
N TYR A 76 -7.59 3.37 -6.91
CA TYR A 76 -6.77 2.19 -7.08
C TYR A 76 -7.66 0.96 -7.21
N ARG A 77 -7.56 0.25 -8.32
CA ARG A 77 -8.17 -1.07 -8.48
C ARG A 77 -7.14 -2.15 -8.14
N VAL A 78 -7.46 -2.97 -7.14
CA VAL A 78 -6.58 -4.01 -6.63
C VAL A 78 -7.09 -5.38 -7.05
N LEU A 79 -6.22 -6.16 -7.67
CA LEU A 79 -6.43 -7.57 -7.95
C LEU A 79 -5.39 -8.41 -7.20
N VAL A 80 -5.80 -9.60 -6.78
CA VAL A 80 -4.90 -10.61 -6.23
C VAL A 80 -5.10 -11.90 -7.02
N ASN A 81 -4.02 -12.46 -7.56
CA ASN A 81 -4.03 -13.64 -8.42
C ASN A 81 -5.00 -13.48 -9.61
N GLY A 82 -5.04 -12.31 -10.23
CA GLY A 82 -5.95 -11.97 -11.34
C GLY A 82 -7.43 -11.78 -10.95
N CYS A 83 -7.79 -11.99 -9.69
CA CYS A 83 -9.16 -11.81 -9.19
C CYS A 83 -9.34 -10.44 -8.51
N PHE A 84 -10.49 -9.81 -8.73
CA PHE A 84 -10.82 -8.53 -8.08
C PHE A 84 -10.86 -8.67 -6.56
N LEU A 85 -10.09 -7.82 -5.86
CA LEU A 85 -10.13 -7.71 -4.41
C LEU A 85 -10.96 -6.50 -3.98
N ALA A 86 -10.59 -5.31 -4.46
CA ALA A 86 -11.19 -4.05 -4.03
C ALA A 86 -10.94 -2.91 -5.03
N ASP A 87 -11.88 -1.96 -5.04
CA ASP A 87 -11.68 -0.62 -5.56
C ASP A 87 -11.52 0.32 -4.35
N PHE A 88 -10.39 1.04 -4.28
CA PHE A 88 -10.08 1.97 -3.20
C PHE A 88 -9.98 3.41 -3.76
N PRO A 89 -10.93 4.30 -3.47
CA PRO A 89 -10.92 5.66 -4.01
C PRO A 89 -9.66 6.43 -3.65
N HIS A 90 -9.22 7.32 -4.54
CA HIS A 90 -8.11 8.22 -4.25
C HIS A 90 -8.47 9.16 -3.10
N ARG A 91 -7.93 8.92 -1.90
CA ARG A 91 -8.02 9.86 -0.76
C ARG A 91 -6.94 10.94 -0.81
N ILE A 92 -5.89 10.66 -1.57
CA ILE A 92 -4.77 11.55 -1.86
C ILE A 92 -4.65 11.55 -3.38
N ASP A 93 -4.37 12.71 -3.96
CA ASP A 93 -4.05 12.87 -5.38
C ASP A 93 -2.94 11.88 -5.79
N CYS A 94 -3.28 10.97 -6.72
CA CYS A 94 -2.39 9.91 -7.15
C CYS A 94 -1.14 10.43 -7.87
N THR A 95 -1.16 11.65 -8.41
CA THR A 95 0.02 12.29 -9.02
C THR A 95 1.12 12.61 -7.99
N ARG A 96 0.80 12.60 -6.69
CA ARG A 96 1.74 12.79 -5.58
C ARG A 96 2.40 11.51 -5.09
N VAL A 97 2.00 10.34 -5.61
CA VAL A 97 2.53 9.04 -5.19
C VAL A 97 3.66 8.64 -6.13
N ASP A 98 4.90 8.60 -5.63
CA ASP A 98 6.11 8.37 -6.43
C ASP A 98 6.93 7.15 -5.99
N TYR A 99 6.39 6.32 -5.10
CA TYR A 99 7.09 5.15 -4.57
C TYR A 99 6.14 4.01 -4.18
N VAL A 100 6.69 2.80 -4.18
CA VAL A 100 6.06 1.60 -3.61
C VAL A 100 6.95 1.12 -2.47
N CYS A 101 6.34 0.80 -1.34
CA CYS A 101 7.02 0.19 -0.20
C CYS A 101 6.40 -1.18 0.08
N VAL A 102 7.25 -2.18 0.24
CA VAL A 102 6.86 -3.51 0.69
C VAL A 102 7.54 -3.74 2.03
N ASP A 103 6.75 -3.94 3.08
CA ASP A 103 7.20 -4.09 4.45
C ASP A 103 6.45 -5.24 5.14
N GLY A 104 7.09 -5.85 6.14
CA GLY A 104 6.56 -6.97 6.89
C GLY A 104 7.07 -8.34 6.44
N SER A 105 6.35 -9.40 6.82
CA SER A 105 6.74 -10.79 6.60
C SER A 105 6.35 -11.27 5.21
N VAL A 106 7.13 -10.89 4.19
CA VAL A 106 6.90 -11.25 2.79
C VAL A 106 8.22 -11.57 2.09
N LEU A 107 8.20 -12.59 1.22
CA LEU A 107 9.29 -12.88 0.30
C LEU A 107 8.91 -12.29 -1.07
N VAL A 108 9.67 -11.30 -1.53
CA VAL A 108 9.43 -10.63 -2.81
C VAL A 108 10.24 -11.32 -3.90
N ASP A 109 9.54 -11.93 -4.87
CA ASP A 109 10.18 -12.50 -6.06
C ASP A 109 10.43 -11.42 -7.13
N ARG A 110 9.41 -10.61 -7.44
CA ARG A 110 9.49 -9.59 -8.49
C ARG A 110 8.59 -8.40 -8.19
N VAL A 111 9.03 -7.23 -8.64
CA VAL A 111 8.22 -6.01 -8.75
C VAL A 111 8.34 -5.51 -10.19
N VAL A 112 7.21 -5.22 -10.82
CA VAL A 112 7.14 -4.71 -12.20
C VAL A 112 6.28 -3.45 -12.21
N PHE A 113 6.77 -2.41 -12.89
CA PHE A 113 6.02 -1.21 -13.21
C PHE A 113 5.71 -1.24 -14.71
N ALA A 114 4.46 -0.99 -15.06
CA ALA A 114 3.96 -0.99 -16.44
C ALA A 114 3.49 0.42 -16.83
#